data_AF-A0A818XKX7-F1
#
_entry.id   AF-A0A818XKX7-F1
#
_cell.length_a   1.000
_cell.length_b   1.000
_cell.length_c   1.000
_cell.angle_alpha   90.00
_cell.angle_beta   90.00
_cell.angle_gamma   90.00
#
_symmetry.space_group_name_H-M   'P 1'
#
loop_
_entity.id
_entity.type
_entity.pdbx_description
1 polymer ?
#
loop_
_entity_poly.entity_id
_entity_poly.type
_entity_poly.pdbx_seq_one_letter_code
_entity_poly.pdbx_strand_id
1 'polypeptide(L)'
;MVMIWVDPNIHSTEKNYHESITKLKRITELIYIFTKSDQCVHFLDTTNEENVALIVSNTLGEQLVPIVFDKLKLKSIYIFNQEKQIQVNWANKWEGKMKGTFYDIQDIFEAIKPNSG
;
A
#
# COMPACT_ATOMS: atom_id res chain seq x y z
N MET A 1 -2.77 10.12 -9.40
CA MET A 1 -2.30 9.43 -8.18
C MET A 1 -1.88 8.04 -8.59
N VAL A 2 -0.65 7.66 -8.25
CA VAL A 2 -0.14 6.29 -8.46
C VAL A 2 -0.30 5.48 -7.19
N MET A 3 -0.60 4.21 -7.35
CA MET A 3 -0.68 3.27 -6.24
C MET A 3 0.44 2.23 -6.36
N ILE A 4 1.07 1.95 -5.22
CA ILE A 4 2.04 0.86 -5.09
C ILE A 4 1.47 -0.13 -4.09
N TRP A 5 1.49 -1.43 -4.42
CA TRP A 5 1.23 -2.50 -3.47
C TRP A 5 2.50 -3.34 -3.29
N VAL A 6 3.03 -3.38 -2.07
CA VAL A 6 4.21 -4.18 -1.71
C VAL A 6 3.84 -5.30 -0.73
N ASP A 7 3.90 -6.53 -1.19
CA ASP A 7 3.52 -7.70 -0.40
C ASP A 7 4.28 -8.94 -0.90
N PRO A 8 5.00 -9.67 -0.03
CA PRO A 8 5.84 -10.78 -0.47
C PRO A 8 5.04 -11.99 -0.96
N ASN A 9 3.78 -12.11 -0.52
CA ASN A 9 2.89 -13.23 -0.83
C ASN A 9 1.91 -12.88 -1.95
N ILE A 10 2.05 -11.70 -2.57
CA ILE A 10 1.15 -11.30 -3.64
C ILE A 10 1.48 -12.08 -4.91
N HIS A 11 0.71 -13.14 -5.15
CA HIS A 11 0.86 -13.99 -6.32
C HIS A 11 -0.22 -13.70 -7.34
N SER A 12 0.19 -13.44 -8.59
CA SER A 12 -0.71 -13.06 -9.67
C SER A 12 -1.69 -14.15 -10.10
N THR A 13 -1.54 -15.38 -9.58
CA THR A 13 -2.33 -16.55 -9.92
C THR A 13 -3.47 -16.82 -8.94
N GLU A 14 -3.55 -16.10 -7.83
CA GLU A 14 -4.63 -16.29 -6.86
C GLU A 14 -5.90 -15.55 -7.28
N LYS A 15 -7.05 -16.20 -7.16
CA LYS A 15 -8.35 -15.60 -7.52
C LYS A 15 -8.61 -14.27 -6.78
N ASN A 16 -8.24 -14.23 -5.49
CA ASN A 16 -8.38 -13.05 -4.65
C ASN A 16 -7.49 -11.89 -5.14
N TYR A 17 -6.34 -12.17 -5.76
CA TYR A 17 -5.49 -11.15 -6.36
C TYR A 17 -6.18 -10.47 -7.54
N HIS A 18 -6.77 -11.23 -8.46
CA HIS A 18 -7.45 -10.64 -9.62
C HIS A 18 -8.64 -9.77 -9.23
N GLU A 19 -9.43 -10.20 -8.24
CA GLU A 19 -10.55 -9.40 -7.72
C GLU A 19 -10.06 -8.12 -7.04
N SER A 20 -9.01 -8.21 -6.22
CA SER A 20 -8.38 -7.08 -5.53
C SER A 20 -7.84 -6.04 -6.52
N ILE A 21 -7.06 -6.48 -7.51
CA ILE A 21 -6.50 -5.59 -8.54
C ILE A 21 -7.58 -4.98 -9.40
N THR A 22 -8.62 -5.75 -9.77
CA THR A 22 -9.75 -5.21 -10.55
C THR A 22 -10.45 -4.08 -9.80
N LYS A 23 -10.63 -4.22 -8.48
CA LYS A 23 -11.22 -3.16 -7.64
C LYS A 23 -10.31 -1.94 -7.57
N LEU A 24 -9.02 -2.12 -7.26
CA LEU A 24 -8.09 -1.00 -7.18
C LEU A 24 -7.96 -0.25 -8.52
N LYS A 25 -8.00 -0.96 -9.66
CA LYS A 25 -7.99 -0.36 -11.00
C LYS A 25 -9.16 0.59 -11.27
N ARG A 26 -10.25 0.49 -10.50
CA ARG A 26 -11.37 1.44 -10.56
C ARG A 26 -11.05 2.79 -9.90
N ILE A 27 -10.05 2.86 -9.03
CA ILE A 27 -9.59 4.10 -8.38
C ILE A 27 -8.53 4.79 -9.22
N THR A 28 -7.56 4.03 -9.70
CA THR A 28 -6.46 4.55 -10.52
C THR A 28 -6.01 3.48 -11.52
N GLU A 29 -5.70 3.92 -12.74
CA GLU A 29 -5.18 3.05 -13.79
C GLU A 29 -3.70 2.66 -13.55
N LEU A 30 -2.99 3.39 -12.68
CA LEU A 30 -1.57 3.24 -12.44
C LEU A 30 -1.30 2.55 -11.10
N ILE A 31 -1.32 1.22 -11.13
CA ILE A 31 -1.00 0.35 -9.98
C ILE A 31 0.26 -0.43 -10.28
N TYR A 32 1.26 -0.27 -9.42
CA TYR A 32 2.49 -1.04 -9.43
C TYR A 32 2.48 -2.04 -8.28
N ILE A 33 2.89 -3.27 -8.57
CA ILE A 33 2.86 -4.36 -7.61
C ILE A 33 4.27 -4.90 -7.48
N PHE A 34 4.77 -4.94 -6.25
CA PHE A 34 6.10 -5.40 -5.94
C PHE A 34 6.05 -6.48 -4.86
N THR A 35 6.89 -7.50 -4.99
CA THR A 35 7.06 -8.53 -3.97
C THR A 35 8.22 -8.24 -3.03
N LYS A 36 8.98 -7.17 -3.31
CA LYS A 36 10.19 -6.80 -2.58
C LYS A 36 10.25 -5.30 -2.30
N SER A 37 10.79 -4.94 -1.15
CA SER A 37 10.92 -3.56 -0.67
C SER A 37 11.84 -2.70 -1.54
N ASP A 38 12.93 -3.26 -2.05
CA ASP A 38 13.92 -2.57 -2.89
C ASP A 38 13.31 -2.03 -4.20
N GLN A 39 12.40 -2.79 -4.81
CA GLN A 39 11.67 -2.37 -6.00
C GLN A 39 10.80 -1.15 -5.73
N CYS A 40 10.12 -1.11 -4.57
CA CYS A 40 9.32 0.04 -4.16
C CYS A 40 10.19 1.28 -3.90
N VAL A 41 11.33 1.11 -3.23
CA VAL A 41 12.27 2.21 -2.96
C VAL A 41 12.78 2.78 -4.28
N HIS A 42 13.26 1.91 -5.18
CA HIS A 42 13.76 2.30 -6.49
C HIS A 42 12.70 3.04 -7.31
N PHE A 43 11.46 2.55 -7.31
CA PHE A 43 10.36 3.23 -8.00
C PHE A 43 10.13 4.64 -7.42
N LEU A 44 10.05 4.78 -6.10
CA LEU A 44 9.81 6.08 -5.46
C LEU A 44 10.95 7.08 -5.71
N ASP A 45 12.18 6.59 -5.87
CA ASP A 45 13.35 7.42 -6.19
C ASP A 45 13.38 7.90 -7.65
N THR A 46 12.85 7.10 -8.58
CA THR A 46 13.03 7.32 -10.02
C THR A 46 11.77 7.82 -10.73
N THR A 47 10.58 7.60 -10.15
CA THR A 47 9.31 8.02 -10.73
C THR A 47 9.18 9.54 -10.81
N ASN A 48 8.48 10.08 -11.80
CA ASN A 48 8.15 11.52 -11.86
C ASN A 48 6.82 11.85 -11.14
N GLU A 49 6.18 10.86 -10.53
CA GLU A 49 4.88 11.00 -9.88
C GLU A 49 4.99 11.75 -8.55
N GLU A 50 4.10 12.70 -8.33
CA GLU A 50 4.10 13.56 -7.14
C GLU A 50 3.12 13.11 -6.05
N ASN A 51 2.19 12.23 -6.41
CA ASN A 51 1.14 11.73 -5.52
C ASN A 51 1.06 10.20 -5.57
N VAL A 52 1.76 9.57 -4.64
CA VAL A 52 1.86 8.12 -4.50
C VAL A 52 1.17 7.66 -3.21
N ALA A 53 0.32 6.65 -3.33
CA ALA A 53 -0.26 5.89 -2.23
C ALA A 53 0.41 4.51 -2.13
N LEU A 54 0.82 4.12 -0.93
CA LEU A 54 1.44 2.82 -0.67
C LEU A 54 0.49 1.92 0.11
N ILE A 55 0.19 0.75 -0.45
CA ILE A 55 -0.37 -0.40 0.26
C ILE A 55 0.80 -1.32 0.58
N VAL A 56 0.95 -1.72 1.83
CA VAL A 56 2.05 -2.59 2.25
C VAL A 56 1.57 -3.69 3.18
N SER A 57 2.08 -4.90 2.98
CA SER A 57 1.87 -6.00 3.93
C SER A 57 2.44 -5.64 5.31
N ASN A 58 1.88 -6.21 6.38
CA ASN A 58 2.46 -6.04 7.72
C ASN A 58 3.94 -6.48 7.77
N THR A 59 4.27 -7.60 7.13
CA THR A 59 5.61 -8.22 7.14
C THR A 59 6.69 -7.33 6.53
N LEU A 60 6.41 -6.67 5.39
CA LEU A 60 7.37 -5.76 4.77
C LEU A 60 7.25 -4.33 5.29
N GLY A 61 6.09 -3.94 5.82
CA GLY A 61 5.80 -2.58 6.26
C GLY A 61 6.76 -2.09 7.34
N GLU A 62 7.07 -2.94 8.33
CA GLU A 62 7.97 -2.58 9.43
C GLU A 62 9.36 -2.17 8.95
N GLN A 63 9.86 -2.79 7.87
CA GLN A 63 11.18 -2.52 7.31
C GLN A 63 11.14 -1.44 6.22
N LEU A 64 10.09 -1.43 5.39
CA LEU A 64 9.99 -0.53 4.25
C LEU A 64 9.59 0.88 4.66
N VAL A 65 8.59 1.03 5.54
CA VAL A 65 8.04 2.34 5.91
C VAL A 65 9.13 3.29 6.43
N PRO A 66 10.03 2.91 7.36
CA PRO A 66 11.10 3.80 7.82
C PRO A 66 11.97 4.37 6.69
N ILE A 67 12.15 3.64 5.59
CA ILE A 67 13.02 4.03 4.47
C ILE A 67 12.31 5.02 3.53
N VAL A 68 11.01 4.86 3.34
CA VAL A 68 10.24 5.63 2.34
C VAL A 68 9.38 6.73 2.95
N PHE A 69 9.21 6.75 4.27
CA PHE A 69 8.28 7.62 4.96
C PHE A 69 8.51 9.11 4.64
N ASP A 70 9.76 9.55 4.62
CA ASP A 70 10.11 10.97 4.39
C ASP A 70 10.03 11.40 2.92
N LYS A 71 9.78 10.47 1.98
CA LYS A 71 9.67 10.81 0.56
C LYS A 71 8.45 11.70 0.33
N LEU A 72 8.66 12.91 -0.18
CA LEU A 72 7.60 13.92 -0.37
C LEU A 72 6.47 13.43 -1.28
N LYS A 73 6.79 12.56 -2.24
CA LYS A 73 5.86 11.94 -3.19
C LYS A 73 4.87 10.98 -2.54
N LEU A 74 5.29 10.35 -1.44
CA LEU A 74 4.45 9.42 -0.69
C LEU A 74 3.48 10.21 0.18
N LYS A 75 2.18 10.10 -0.10
CA LYS A 75 1.12 10.88 0.57
C LYS A 75 0.30 10.06 1.57
N SER A 76 0.18 8.76 1.34
CA SER A 76 -0.61 7.87 2.17
C SER A 76 -0.02 6.47 2.22
N ILE A 77 -0.14 5.85 3.39
CA ILE A 77 0.30 4.47 3.66
C ILE A 77 -0.87 3.71 4.26
N TYR A 78 -1.18 2.56 3.69
CA TYR A 78 -2.23 1.63 4.11
C TYR A 78 -1.56 0.29 4.40
N ILE A 79 -1.75 -0.24 5.60
CA ILE A 79 -1.22 -1.56 5.93
C ILE A 79 -2.30 -2.59 5.62
N PHE A 80 -1.97 -3.54 4.76
CA PHE A 80 -2.80 -4.72 4.54
C PHE A 80 -2.28 -5.87 5.38
N ASN A 81 -3.09 -6.35 6.33
CA ASN A 81 -2.73 -7.45 7.20
C ASN A 81 -3.75 -8.58 7.02
N GLN A 82 -3.34 -9.68 6.39
CA GLN A 82 -4.21 -10.85 6.25
C GLN A 82 -4.34 -11.62 7.58
N GLU A 83 -3.36 -11.48 8.47
CA GLU A 83 -3.32 -12.16 9.76
C GLU A 83 -3.96 -11.31 10.85
N LYS A 84 -5.29 -11.43 10.99
CA LYS A 84 -6.13 -10.69 11.95
C LYS A 84 -5.67 -10.76 13.42
N GLN A 85 -4.79 -11.70 13.76
CA GLN A 85 -4.31 -11.92 15.12
C GLN A 85 -3.02 -11.16 15.46
N ILE A 86 -2.30 -10.63 14.46
CA ILE A 86 -1.06 -9.89 14.69
C ILE A 86 -1.36 -8.40 14.76
N GLN A 87 -1.15 -7.81 15.94
CA GLN A 87 -1.22 -6.36 16.10
C GLN A 87 -0.03 -5.68 15.39
N VAL A 88 -0.33 -4.63 14.63
CA VAL A 88 0.68 -3.87 13.87
C VAL A 88 1.20 -2.69 14.70
N ASN A 89 1.92 -3.01 15.77
CA ASN A 89 2.34 -2.02 16.77
C ASN A 89 3.36 -0.98 16.24
N TRP A 90 4.10 -1.33 15.19
CA TRP A 90 5.09 -0.42 14.60
C TRP A 90 4.45 0.76 13.86
N ALA A 91 3.20 0.62 13.38
CA ALA A 91 2.52 1.65 12.58
C ALA A 91 2.26 2.94 13.36
N ASN A 92 2.03 2.83 14.67
CA ASN A 92 1.75 3.97 15.56
C ASN A 92 2.89 4.99 15.63
N LYS A 93 4.10 4.62 15.17
CA LYS A 93 5.27 5.51 15.14
C LYS A 93 5.27 6.48 13.95
N TRP A 94 4.43 6.25 12.94
CA TRP A 94 4.51 6.87 11.61
C TRP A 94 3.29 7.77 11.33
N GLU A 95 3.06 8.76 12.19
CA GLU A 95 1.89 9.63 12.14
C GLU A 95 1.87 10.56 10.89
N GLY A 96 0.67 10.93 10.42
CA GLY A 96 0.48 11.91 9.34
C GLY A 96 0.29 11.32 7.93
N LYS A 97 1.07 10.30 7.55
CA LYS A 97 0.88 9.56 6.27
C LYS A 97 0.17 8.22 6.46
N MET A 98 0.22 7.63 7.65
CA MET A 98 -0.47 6.38 7.96
C MET A 98 -1.99 6.58 7.97
N LYS A 99 -2.71 5.81 7.16
CA LYS A 99 -4.17 5.85 7.05
C LYS A 99 -4.87 4.73 7.80
N GLY A 100 -4.16 3.66 8.15
CA GLY A 100 -4.66 2.60 9.01
C GLY A 100 -4.10 1.22 8.67
N THR A 101 -4.51 0.25 9.49
CA THR A 101 -4.33 -1.18 9.23
C THR A 101 -5.69 -1.78 8.85
N PHE A 102 -5.69 -2.54 7.77
CA PHE A 102 -6.88 -3.10 7.16
C PHE A 102 -6.70 -4.60 6.96
N TYR A 103 -7.80 -5.33 7.10
CA TYR A 103 -7.83 -6.79 7.00
C TYR A 103 -8.63 -7.29 5.80
N ASP A 104 -9.28 -6.36 5.08
CA ASP A 104 -9.94 -6.57 3.81
C ASP A 104 -9.46 -5.49 2.84
N ILE A 105 -9.12 -5.89 1.61
CA ILE A 105 -8.73 -4.97 0.55
C ILE A 105 -9.89 -4.04 0.18
N GLN A 106 -11.13 -4.46 0.41
CA GLN A 106 -12.31 -3.63 0.22
C GLN A 106 -12.30 -2.41 1.15
N ASP A 107 -11.86 -2.58 2.39
CA ASP A 107 -11.78 -1.49 3.36
C ASP A 107 -10.70 -0.48 2.94
N ILE A 108 -9.58 -0.97 2.38
CA ILE A 108 -8.54 -0.11 1.78
C ILE A 108 -9.13 0.67 0.61
N PHE A 109 -9.88 0.01 -0.27
CA PHE A 109 -10.52 0.66 -1.41
C PHE A 109 -11.49 1.78 -0.99
N GLU A 110 -12.34 1.54 0.00
CA GLU A 110 -13.24 2.57 0.52
C GLU A 110 -12.47 3.69 1.25
N ALA A 111 -11.35 3.40 1.91
CA ALA A 111 -10.49 4.40 2.54
C ALA A 111 -9.66 5.24 1.55
N ILE A 112 -9.43 4.74 0.34
CA ILE A 112 -8.71 5.45 -0.73
C ILE A 112 -9.68 6.26 -1.59
N LYS A 113 -10.91 5.77 -1.80
CA LYS A 113 -11.92 6.49 -2.57
C LYS A 113 -12.06 7.93 -2.05
N PRO A 114 -12.07 8.93 -2.95
CA PRO A 114 -12.45 10.27 -2.55
C PRO A 114 -13.87 10.19 -1.99
N ASN A 115 -14.11 10.73 -0.79
CA ASN A 115 -15.45 10.94 -0.27
C ASN A 115 -16.26 11.64 -1.36
N SER A 116 -17.12 10.88 -2.03
CA SER A 116 -18.12 11.44 -2.92
C SER A 116 -19.15 12.03 -1.98
N GLY A 117 -19.08 13.35 -1.78
CA GLY A 117 -20.10 14.08 -1.03
C GLY A 117 -21.48 13.91 -1.63
#